data_AF-A0A2V2E880-F1
#
_entry.id   AF-A0A2V2E880-F1
#
_cell.length_a   1.000
_cell.length_b   1.000
_cell.length_c   1.000
_cell.angle_alpha   90.00
_cell.angle_beta   90.00
_cell.angle_gamma   90.00
#
_symmetry.space_group_name_H-M   'P 1'
#
loop_
_entity.id
_entity.type
_entity.pdbx_description
1 polymer ?
#
loop_
_entity_poly.entity_id
_entity_poly.type
_entity_poly.pdbx_seq_one_letter_code
_entity_poly.pdbx_strand_id
1 'polypeptide(L)'
;MNTHIKSALNKINAEEELLKKTDSFLRANLEKPADGNTIKIKFRSVDHMKKILAASIAAVFVFGAVLAGGIRYNQKNPIAYVSLDINPSVELGVNASDIVVTAESENEDGQVILENQEIINKDISEALTELINSASENNYINEDGTSVISVTTITDDENKLSELEQKTEDAVNNSISDNQLTATVYTDSTNMSIRKEAKELGVSSGKLKLIKSIQTLDPSVTVDDLKNSKVYEIMLKANEVINAFNTENSGIELSDAQKAAINKLQTTAGKTDSLVRKAKLEQAKAVFEEAKNQAESIKEDAATKADELRKQAQDILNNTDKMTEEEIAAAKAQADALLKQADELIQSAEVQAEEIKKDALDQKKEAIDAANDKNDKNDDKVKNEEKSKAEEAKPEEKSNDQANQGKANPNSSSDKDTKQPTTDITAPDSNENQNPAKEDKNNNKTDSAEPNVKENNGKSENQKNSKKN
;
A
#
# COMPACT_ATOMS: atom_id res chain seq x y z
N MET A 1 -28.26 -12.60 -84.99
CA MET A 1 -26.81 -12.83 -85.14
C MET A 1 -26.45 -14.31 -84.97
N ASN A 2 -26.93 -15.22 -85.84
CA ASN A 2 -26.57 -16.66 -85.72
C ASN A 2 -26.63 -17.44 -87.05
N THR A 3 -26.56 -16.76 -88.19
CA THR A 3 -26.61 -17.37 -89.54
C THR A 3 -25.27 -17.28 -90.27
N HIS A 4 -24.48 -16.23 -90.04
CA HIS A 4 -23.16 -16.08 -90.67
C HIS A 4 -22.10 -17.04 -90.09
N ILE A 5 -22.16 -17.34 -88.79
CA ILE A 5 -21.23 -18.28 -88.13
C ILE A 5 -21.45 -19.71 -88.63
N LYS A 6 -22.72 -20.16 -88.74
CA LYS A 6 -23.05 -21.50 -89.29
C LYS A 6 -22.64 -21.65 -90.75
N SER A 7 -22.77 -20.60 -91.56
CA SER A 7 -22.35 -20.61 -92.98
C SER A 7 -20.83 -20.67 -93.14
N ALA A 8 -20.07 -20.00 -92.27
CA ALA A 8 -18.62 -20.07 -92.26
C ALA A 8 -18.08 -21.44 -91.80
N LEU A 9 -18.72 -22.06 -90.80
CA LEU A 9 -18.34 -23.39 -90.30
C LEU A 9 -18.65 -24.53 -91.29
N ASN A 10 -19.76 -24.45 -92.05
CA ASN A 10 -20.09 -25.46 -93.07
C ASN A 10 -19.17 -25.45 -94.30
N LYS A 11 -18.33 -24.42 -94.47
CA LYS A 11 -17.32 -24.36 -95.55
C LYS A 11 -15.98 -24.97 -95.14
N ILE A 12 -15.79 -25.29 -93.86
CA ILE A 12 -14.57 -25.93 -93.35
C ILE A 12 -14.82 -27.44 -93.36
N ASN A 13 -14.68 -28.06 -94.53
CA ASN A 13 -14.61 -29.51 -94.66
C ASN A 13 -13.15 -29.90 -94.84
N ALA A 14 -12.70 -30.94 -94.11
CA ALA A 14 -11.39 -31.51 -94.34
C ALA A 14 -11.32 -32.08 -95.76
N GLU A 15 -10.20 -31.85 -96.46
CA GLU A 15 -9.98 -32.44 -97.79
C GLU A 15 -10.12 -33.96 -97.73
N GLU A 16 -10.69 -34.58 -98.77
CA GLU A 16 -10.93 -36.03 -98.82
C GLU A 16 -9.65 -36.84 -98.56
N GLU A 17 -8.48 -36.32 -98.96
CA GLU A 17 -7.19 -36.96 -98.68
C GLU A 17 -6.87 -36.98 -97.17
N LEU A 18 -7.19 -35.90 -96.46
CA LEU A 18 -7.03 -35.81 -95.01
C LEU A 18 -7.96 -36.78 -94.28
N LEU A 19 -9.21 -36.91 -94.76
CA LEU A 19 -10.17 -37.87 -94.25
C LEU A 19 -9.70 -39.30 -94.46
N LYS A 20 -9.17 -39.63 -95.64
CA LYS A 20 -8.64 -40.97 -95.96
C LYS A 20 -7.38 -41.31 -95.16
N LYS A 21 -6.47 -40.35 -94.98
CA LYS A 21 -5.30 -40.50 -94.10
C LYS A 21 -5.72 -40.69 -92.64
N THR A 22 -6.72 -39.95 -92.19
CA THR A 22 -7.24 -40.08 -90.82
C THR A 22 -7.96 -41.42 -90.62
N ASP A 23 -8.78 -41.87 -91.56
CA ASP A 23 -9.42 -43.20 -91.51
C ASP A 23 -8.38 -44.32 -91.54
N SER A 24 -7.36 -44.22 -92.40
CA SER A 24 -6.25 -45.19 -92.43
C SER A 24 -5.42 -45.17 -91.15
N PHE A 25 -5.14 -44.00 -90.58
CA PHE A 25 -4.42 -43.85 -89.31
C PHE A 25 -5.23 -44.40 -88.13
N LEU A 26 -6.55 -44.17 -88.10
CA LEU A 26 -7.43 -44.70 -87.07
C LEU A 26 -7.57 -46.23 -87.20
N ARG A 27 -7.78 -46.75 -88.41
CA ARG A 27 -7.83 -48.21 -88.65
C ARG A 27 -6.50 -48.88 -88.32
N ALA A 28 -5.37 -48.29 -88.69
CA ALA A 28 -4.05 -48.82 -88.34
C ALA A 28 -3.80 -48.85 -86.82
N ASN A 29 -4.27 -47.83 -86.07
CA ASN A 29 -4.17 -47.79 -84.61
C ASN A 29 -5.22 -48.69 -83.90
N LEU A 30 -6.31 -49.06 -84.57
CA LEU A 30 -7.32 -49.98 -84.05
C LEU A 30 -7.01 -51.46 -84.36
N GLU A 31 -6.41 -51.76 -85.51
CA GLU A 31 -6.00 -53.13 -85.91
C GLU A 31 -4.64 -53.55 -85.34
N LYS A 32 -3.79 -52.60 -84.96
CA LYS A 32 -2.59 -52.83 -84.16
C LYS A 32 -2.59 -51.82 -83.02
N PRO A 33 -2.97 -52.19 -81.78
CA PRO A 33 -2.78 -51.29 -80.66
C PRO A 33 -1.28 -51.04 -80.53
N ALA A 34 -0.82 -49.87 -80.97
CA ALA A 34 0.52 -49.39 -80.70
C ALA A 34 0.68 -49.44 -79.17
N ASP A 35 1.54 -50.35 -78.73
CA ASP A 35 2.08 -50.54 -77.40
C ASP A 35 1.42 -49.70 -76.31
N GLY A 36 0.32 -50.22 -75.76
CA GLY A 36 0.07 -50.22 -74.31
C GLY A 36 0.15 -48.92 -73.52
N ASN A 37 0.15 -47.73 -74.13
CA ASN A 37 0.10 -46.47 -73.40
C ASN A 37 -1.36 -46.08 -73.12
N THR A 38 -2.05 -46.95 -72.39
CA THR A 38 -3.08 -46.48 -71.46
C THR A 38 -2.42 -45.44 -70.57
N ILE A 39 -2.87 -44.19 -70.60
CA ILE A 39 -2.58 -43.24 -69.53
C ILE A 39 -3.28 -43.81 -68.29
N LYS A 40 -2.56 -44.66 -67.54
CA LYS A 40 -2.99 -45.09 -66.22
C LYS A 40 -2.88 -43.86 -65.33
N ILE A 41 -3.95 -43.08 -65.25
CA ILE A 41 -4.13 -42.14 -64.15
C ILE A 41 -4.19 -43.03 -62.91
N LYS A 42 -3.06 -43.18 -62.22
CA LYS A 42 -3.00 -43.82 -60.91
C LYS A 42 -3.78 -42.91 -59.96
N PHE A 43 -5.09 -43.07 -59.88
CA PHE A 43 -5.85 -42.54 -58.75
C PHE A 43 -5.16 -43.08 -57.50
N ARG A 44 -4.55 -42.18 -56.71
CA ARG A 44 -3.95 -42.55 -55.43
C ARG A 44 -5.00 -43.37 -54.68
N SER A 45 -4.65 -44.58 -54.24
CA SER A 45 -5.62 -45.50 -53.63
C SER A 45 -6.39 -44.75 -52.55
N VAL A 46 -7.71 -44.90 -52.52
CA VAL A 46 -8.58 -44.23 -51.54
C VAL A 46 -8.10 -44.51 -50.10
N ASP A 47 -7.46 -45.66 -49.89
CA ASP A 47 -6.88 -46.05 -48.59
C ASP A 47 -5.63 -45.25 -48.20
N HIS A 48 -4.82 -44.79 -49.15
CA HIS A 48 -3.73 -43.85 -48.87
C HIS A 48 -4.26 -42.46 -48.51
N MET A 49 -5.32 -42.01 -49.18
CA MET A 49 -5.99 -40.75 -48.82
C MET A 49 -6.65 -40.83 -47.43
N LYS A 50 -7.27 -41.97 -47.08
CA LYS A 50 -7.82 -42.22 -45.73
C LYS A 50 -6.72 -42.27 -44.66
N LYS A 51 -5.57 -42.87 -44.94
CA LYS A 51 -4.40 -42.89 -44.03
C LYS A 51 -3.80 -41.51 -43.82
N ILE A 52 -3.69 -40.70 -44.88
CA ILE A 52 -3.22 -39.31 -44.80
C ILE A 52 -4.21 -38.47 -43.98
N LEU A 53 -5.52 -38.64 -44.20
CA LEU A 53 -6.56 -37.95 -43.44
C LEU A 53 -6.57 -38.35 -41.95
N ALA A 54 -6.41 -39.64 -41.65
CA ALA A 54 -6.29 -40.11 -40.27
C ALA A 54 -5.02 -39.57 -39.59
N ALA A 55 -3.89 -39.53 -40.31
CA ALA A 55 -2.65 -38.97 -39.80
C ALA A 55 -2.72 -37.45 -39.56
N SER A 56 -3.39 -36.70 -40.44
CA SER A 56 -3.58 -35.25 -40.24
C SER A 56 -4.54 -34.94 -39.09
N ILE A 57 -5.62 -35.72 -38.93
CA ILE A 57 -6.50 -35.60 -37.76
C ILE A 57 -5.73 -35.91 -36.47
N ALA A 58 -4.95 -37.00 -36.45
CA ALA A 58 -4.12 -37.34 -35.29
C ALA A 58 -3.08 -36.24 -34.97
N ALA A 59 -2.45 -35.66 -35.99
CA ALA A 59 -1.51 -34.56 -35.81
C ALA A 59 -2.18 -33.31 -35.23
N VAL A 60 -3.40 -32.96 -35.67
CA VAL A 60 -4.19 -31.86 -35.10
C VAL A 60 -4.57 -32.13 -33.65
N PHE A 61 -4.97 -33.36 -33.31
CA PHE A 61 -5.26 -33.72 -31.92
C PHE A 61 -4.04 -33.68 -31.02
N VAL A 62 -2.89 -34.18 -31.47
CA VAL A 62 -1.64 -34.13 -30.70
C VAL A 62 -1.18 -32.69 -30.53
N PHE A 63 -1.20 -31.89 -31.59
CA PHE A 63 -0.86 -30.47 -31.53
C PHE A 63 -1.82 -29.69 -30.62
N GLY A 64 -3.12 -29.94 -30.73
CA GLY A 64 -4.14 -29.38 -29.85
C GLY A 64 -3.94 -29.78 -28.39
N ALA A 65 -3.59 -31.04 -28.12
CA ALA A 65 -3.29 -31.52 -26.76
C ALA A 65 -2.02 -30.90 -26.18
N VAL A 66 -0.96 -30.72 -26.99
CA VAL A 66 0.27 -30.04 -26.58
C VAL A 66 0.02 -28.56 -26.31
N LEU A 67 -0.72 -27.87 -27.17
CA LEU A 67 -1.11 -26.47 -26.96
C LEU A 67 -1.98 -26.31 -25.71
N ALA A 68 -3.01 -27.14 -25.56
CA ALA A 68 -3.89 -27.11 -24.39
C ALA A 68 -3.12 -27.44 -23.10
N GLY A 69 -2.17 -28.38 -23.17
CA GLY A 69 -1.27 -28.73 -22.07
C GLY A 69 -0.35 -27.57 -21.68
N GLY A 70 0.26 -26.90 -22.67
CA GLY A 70 1.11 -25.73 -22.45
C GLY A 70 0.36 -24.54 -21.85
N ILE A 71 -0.84 -24.23 -22.37
CA ILE A 71 -1.71 -23.18 -21.82
C ILE A 71 -2.07 -23.50 -20.37
N ARG A 72 -2.48 -24.75 -20.08
CA ARG A 72 -2.87 -25.16 -18.73
C ARG A 72 -1.68 -25.15 -17.75
N TYR A 73 -0.47 -25.46 -18.23
CA TYR A 73 0.75 -25.37 -17.42
C TYR A 73 1.05 -23.91 -17.05
N ASN A 74 1.01 -23.00 -18.04
CA ASN A 74 1.28 -21.58 -17.82
C ASN A 74 0.20 -20.90 -16.96
N GLN A 75 -1.02 -21.43 -16.92
CA GLN A 75 -2.09 -20.91 -16.06
C GLN A 75 -2.02 -21.40 -14.61
N LYS A 76 -1.33 -22.52 -14.35
CA LYS A 76 -1.30 -23.14 -13.00
C LYS A 76 0.00 -22.93 -12.26
N ASN A 77 1.07 -22.56 -12.95
CA ASN A 77 2.38 -22.36 -12.33
C ASN A 77 2.73 -20.87 -12.32
N PRO A 78 3.36 -20.39 -11.24
CA PRO A 78 3.84 -19.02 -11.19
C PRO A 78 5.00 -18.84 -12.18
N ILE A 79 4.98 -17.73 -12.90
CA ILE A 79 6.07 -17.28 -13.77
C ILE A 79 6.81 -16.05 -13.19
N ALA A 80 6.17 -15.37 -12.24
CA ALA A 80 6.72 -14.25 -11.49
C ALA A 80 6.19 -14.33 -10.04
N TYR A 81 6.82 -13.59 -9.14
CA TYR A 81 6.42 -13.51 -7.74
C TYR A 81 6.33 -12.05 -7.30
N VAL A 82 5.53 -11.79 -6.27
CA VAL A 82 5.37 -10.50 -5.62
C VAL A 82 5.52 -10.71 -4.12
N SER A 83 6.50 -10.06 -3.52
CA SER A 83 6.71 -10.00 -2.06
C SER A 83 5.96 -8.79 -1.52
N LEU A 84 5.05 -8.99 -0.58
CA LEU A 84 4.37 -7.93 0.16
C LEU A 84 4.89 -7.93 1.60
N ASP A 85 5.56 -6.85 1.99
CA ASP A 85 6.26 -6.69 3.25
C ASP A 85 5.76 -5.45 4.01
N ILE A 86 5.01 -5.67 5.08
CA ILE A 86 4.55 -4.64 6.03
C ILE A 86 5.10 -4.95 7.45
N ASN A 87 5.24 -6.24 7.76
CA ASN A 87 5.06 -6.89 9.06
C ASN A 87 3.58 -7.03 9.39
N PRO A 88 2.84 -7.86 8.64
CA PRO A 88 3.20 -9.18 8.06
C PRO A 88 3.99 -9.22 6.73
N SER A 89 4.54 -10.40 6.36
CA SER A 89 5.22 -10.68 5.08
C SER A 89 4.59 -11.87 4.33
N VAL A 90 4.25 -11.68 3.05
CA VAL A 90 3.58 -12.67 2.19
C VAL A 90 4.19 -12.69 0.78
N GLU A 91 4.40 -13.88 0.22
CA GLU A 91 4.82 -14.08 -1.17
C GLU A 91 3.65 -14.59 -2.02
N LEU A 92 3.35 -13.89 -3.12
CA LEU A 92 2.36 -14.28 -4.12
C LEU A 92 3.06 -14.74 -5.39
N GLY A 93 2.70 -15.91 -5.91
CA GLY A 93 3.14 -16.36 -7.23
C GLY A 93 2.06 -16.11 -8.26
N VAL A 94 2.41 -15.41 -9.34
CA VAL A 94 1.47 -15.01 -10.39
C VAL A 94 1.80 -15.69 -11.72
N ASN A 95 0.75 -16.04 -12.46
CA ASN A 95 0.88 -16.67 -13.76
C ASN A 95 1.03 -15.63 -14.90
N ALA A 96 1.06 -16.09 -16.15
CA ALA A 96 1.22 -15.21 -17.32
C ALA A 96 0.12 -14.16 -17.51
N SER A 97 -1.03 -14.34 -16.87
CA SER A 97 -2.17 -13.43 -16.89
C SER A 97 -2.29 -12.59 -15.60
N ASP A 98 -1.22 -12.50 -14.80
CA ASP A 98 -1.19 -11.81 -13.49
C ASP A 98 -2.21 -12.34 -12.47
N ILE A 99 -2.64 -13.59 -12.67
CA ILE A 99 -3.52 -14.27 -11.74
C ILE A 99 -2.68 -14.97 -10.68
N VAL A 100 -3.03 -14.75 -9.41
CA VAL A 100 -2.39 -15.41 -8.27
C VAL A 100 -2.70 -16.90 -8.30
N VAL A 101 -1.66 -17.72 -8.35
CA VAL A 101 -1.74 -19.18 -8.38
C VAL A 101 -1.13 -19.83 -7.13
N THR A 102 -0.29 -19.11 -6.41
CA THR A 102 0.27 -19.52 -5.11
C THR A 102 0.31 -18.33 -4.16
N ALA A 103 0.13 -18.59 -2.86
CA ALA A 103 0.33 -17.61 -1.79
C ALA A 103 0.99 -18.32 -0.61
N GLU A 104 2.10 -17.76 -0.12
CA GLU A 104 2.90 -18.32 0.98
C GLU A 104 3.12 -17.23 2.03
N SER A 105 2.90 -17.55 3.31
CA SER A 105 3.33 -16.68 4.42
C SER A 105 4.84 -16.77 4.57
N GLU A 106 5.53 -15.64 4.66
CA GLU A 106 6.98 -15.62 4.92
C GLU A 106 7.33 -15.42 6.41
N ASN A 107 6.35 -15.04 7.23
CA ASN A 107 6.44 -15.01 8.69
C ASN A 107 5.12 -15.42 9.36
N GLU A 108 5.11 -15.54 10.69
CA GLU A 108 3.92 -15.91 11.48
C GLU A 108 2.78 -14.90 11.28
N ASP A 109 3.07 -13.61 11.34
CA ASP A 109 2.10 -12.53 11.08
C ASP A 109 1.48 -12.66 9.67
N GLY A 110 2.26 -13.11 8.67
CA GLY A 110 1.81 -13.35 7.30
C GLY A 110 0.73 -14.42 7.20
N GLN A 111 0.72 -15.39 8.12
CA GLN A 111 -0.37 -16.37 8.18
C GLN A 111 -1.68 -15.70 8.59
N VAL A 112 -1.64 -14.73 9.50
CA VAL A 112 -2.82 -14.03 10.00
C VAL A 112 -3.55 -13.30 8.88
N ILE A 113 -2.82 -12.57 8.02
CA ILE A 113 -3.45 -11.83 6.92
C ILE A 113 -3.76 -12.68 5.69
N LEU A 114 -3.22 -13.89 5.60
CA LEU A 114 -3.60 -14.87 4.58
C LEU A 114 -4.81 -15.70 5.01
N GLU A 115 -5.04 -15.84 6.31
CA GLU A 115 -6.12 -16.66 6.84
C GLU A 115 -7.47 -16.11 6.36
N ASN A 116 -8.34 -17.02 5.90
CA ASN A 116 -9.67 -16.71 5.37
C ASN A 116 -9.70 -15.80 4.13
N GLN A 117 -8.57 -15.56 3.47
CA GLN A 117 -8.53 -14.80 2.22
C GLN A 117 -8.68 -15.70 0.98
N GLU A 118 -9.60 -15.34 0.09
CA GLU A 118 -9.83 -16.07 -1.17
C GLU A 118 -9.01 -15.47 -2.33
N ILE A 119 -7.70 -15.32 -2.16
CA ILE A 119 -6.85 -14.62 -3.15
C ILE A 119 -6.38 -15.49 -4.32
N ILE A 120 -6.51 -16.81 -4.24
CA ILE A 120 -6.10 -17.72 -5.32
C ILE A 120 -7.11 -17.63 -6.48
N ASN A 121 -6.59 -17.53 -7.71
CA ASN A 121 -7.32 -17.26 -8.95
C ASN A 121 -7.86 -15.82 -9.09
N LYS A 122 -7.43 -14.88 -8.26
CA LYS A 122 -7.70 -13.45 -8.44
C LYS A 122 -6.57 -12.74 -9.17
N ASP A 123 -6.89 -11.59 -9.75
CA ASP A 123 -5.88 -10.67 -10.27
C ASP A 123 -4.97 -10.18 -9.13
N ILE A 124 -3.67 -10.02 -9.39
CA ILE A 124 -2.71 -9.54 -8.39
C ILE A 124 -3.13 -8.23 -7.73
N SER A 125 -3.78 -7.32 -8.46
CA SER A 125 -4.25 -6.04 -7.91
C SER A 125 -5.38 -6.22 -6.90
N GLU A 126 -6.29 -7.17 -7.14
CA GLU A 126 -7.37 -7.53 -6.22
C GLU A 126 -6.79 -8.22 -4.98
N ALA A 127 -5.87 -9.16 -5.18
CA ALA A 127 -5.22 -9.88 -4.09
C ALA A 127 -4.42 -8.96 -3.16
N LEU A 128 -3.65 -8.01 -3.71
CA LEU A 128 -2.93 -7.01 -2.92
C LEU A 128 -3.89 -6.13 -2.11
N THR A 129 -5.00 -5.70 -2.72
CA THR A 129 -6.03 -4.92 -2.02
C THR A 129 -6.60 -5.71 -0.84
N GLU A 130 -6.95 -6.98 -1.02
CA GLU A 130 -7.48 -7.83 0.06
C GLU A 130 -6.46 -8.03 1.20
N LEU A 131 -5.19 -8.23 0.86
CA LEU A 131 -4.13 -8.38 1.87
C LEU A 131 -3.87 -7.08 2.65
N ILE A 132 -3.90 -5.92 1.99
CA ILE A 132 -3.74 -4.63 2.65
C ILE A 132 -4.94 -4.35 3.57
N ASN A 133 -6.16 -4.69 3.13
CA ASN A 133 -7.35 -4.58 3.96
C ASN A 133 -7.24 -5.47 5.20
N SER A 134 -6.86 -6.74 5.01
CA SER A 134 -6.65 -7.67 6.11
C SER A 134 -5.55 -7.20 7.06
N ALA A 135 -4.46 -6.63 6.54
CA ALA A 135 -3.41 -6.04 7.38
C ALA A 135 -3.91 -4.85 8.21
N SER A 136 -4.73 -3.98 7.61
CA SER A 136 -5.38 -2.86 8.30
C SER A 136 -6.34 -3.35 9.41
N GLU A 137 -7.23 -4.29 9.09
CA GLU A 137 -8.20 -4.86 10.03
C GLU A 137 -7.53 -5.54 11.24
N ASN A 138 -6.32 -6.09 11.04
CA ASN A 138 -5.52 -6.70 12.09
C ASN A 138 -4.55 -5.71 12.78
N ASN A 139 -4.68 -4.40 12.54
CA ASN A 139 -3.87 -3.32 13.14
C ASN A 139 -2.36 -3.38 12.82
N TYR A 140 -2.00 -3.94 11.66
CA TYR A 140 -0.61 -3.92 11.19
C TYR A 140 -0.23 -2.62 10.47
N ILE A 141 -1.21 -1.79 10.13
CA ILE A 141 -1.00 -0.47 9.51
C ILE A 141 -1.42 0.59 10.54
N ASN A 142 -0.44 1.34 11.05
CA ASN A 142 -0.66 2.40 12.05
C ASN A 142 -1.35 3.61 11.43
N GLU A 143 -2.35 4.16 12.13
CA GLU A 143 -3.07 5.37 11.72
C GLU A 143 -2.19 6.63 11.70
N ASP A 144 -1.07 6.63 12.44
CA ASP A 144 -0.13 7.76 12.51
C ASP A 144 0.76 7.92 11.27
N GLY A 145 0.64 7.01 10.29
CA GLY A 145 1.40 7.05 9.05
C GLY A 145 2.80 6.44 9.11
N THR A 146 3.23 5.92 10.27
CA THR A 146 4.59 5.39 10.46
C THR A 146 4.83 4.05 9.77
N SER A 147 3.76 3.39 9.33
CA SER A 147 3.85 2.10 8.64
C SER A 147 4.42 2.24 7.22
N VAL A 148 5.24 1.27 6.83
CA VAL A 148 5.81 1.17 5.48
C VAL A 148 5.29 -0.11 4.84
N ILE A 149 4.69 0.03 3.66
CA ILE A 149 4.27 -1.08 2.81
C ILE A 149 5.29 -1.23 1.69
N SER A 150 6.08 -2.29 1.75
CA SER A 150 7.07 -2.64 0.73
C SER A 150 6.48 -3.69 -0.21
N VAL A 151 6.47 -3.42 -1.52
CA VAL A 151 6.11 -4.40 -2.54
C VAL A 151 7.31 -4.64 -3.45
N THR A 152 7.69 -5.90 -3.64
CA THR A 152 8.84 -6.26 -4.48
C THR A 152 8.45 -7.28 -5.53
N THR A 153 8.58 -6.90 -6.80
CA THR A 153 8.29 -7.77 -7.94
C THR A 153 9.51 -8.60 -8.32
N ILE A 154 9.32 -9.88 -8.58
CA ILE A 154 10.39 -10.86 -8.81
C ILE A 154 10.14 -11.60 -10.12
N THR A 155 10.96 -11.36 -11.14
CA THR A 155 10.97 -12.14 -12.39
C THR A 155 12.30 -11.99 -13.12
N ASP A 156 12.65 -12.97 -13.95
CA ASP A 156 13.80 -12.90 -14.87
C ASP A 156 13.40 -12.32 -16.25
N ASP A 157 12.10 -12.10 -16.50
CA ASP A 157 11.57 -11.48 -17.73
C ASP A 157 11.45 -9.96 -17.56
N GLU A 158 12.32 -9.19 -18.22
CA GLU A 158 12.39 -7.73 -18.13
C GLU A 158 11.10 -7.03 -18.59
N ASN A 159 10.41 -7.55 -19.61
CA ASN A 159 9.14 -6.95 -20.07
C ASN A 159 8.07 -7.13 -19.00
N LYS A 160 8.01 -8.34 -18.42
CA LYS A 160 7.06 -8.63 -17.35
C LYS A 160 7.38 -7.85 -16.08
N LEU A 161 8.65 -7.62 -15.79
CA LEU A 161 9.11 -6.93 -14.59
C LEU A 161 8.51 -5.52 -14.50
N SER A 162 8.66 -4.72 -15.56
CA SER A 162 8.17 -3.33 -15.56
C SER A 162 6.65 -3.23 -15.50
N GLU A 163 5.93 -4.10 -16.24
CA GLU A 163 4.46 -4.12 -16.22
C GLU A 163 3.93 -4.52 -14.84
N LEU A 164 4.51 -5.55 -14.23
CA LEU A 164 4.07 -6.06 -12.94
C LEU A 164 4.48 -5.12 -11.80
N GLU A 165 5.67 -4.53 -11.81
CA GLU A 165 6.09 -3.49 -10.85
C GLU A 165 5.08 -2.33 -10.85
N GLN A 166 4.78 -1.74 -12.00
CA GLN A 166 3.80 -0.65 -12.12
C GLN A 166 2.41 -1.09 -11.62
N LYS A 167 1.93 -2.25 -12.07
CA LYS A 167 0.61 -2.77 -11.67
C LYS A 167 0.50 -2.98 -10.16
N THR A 168 1.54 -3.51 -9.53
CA THR A 168 1.57 -3.71 -8.07
C THR A 168 1.66 -2.39 -7.31
N GLU A 169 2.43 -1.43 -7.80
CA GLU A 169 2.53 -0.08 -7.21
C GLU A 169 1.17 0.63 -7.25
N ASP A 170 0.51 0.64 -8.41
CA ASP A 170 -0.81 1.24 -8.57
C ASP A 170 -1.85 0.56 -7.66
N ALA A 171 -1.83 -0.77 -7.56
CA ALA A 171 -2.73 -1.51 -6.68
C ALA A 171 -2.56 -1.13 -5.20
N VAL A 172 -1.32 -1.06 -4.72
CA VAL A 172 -1.02 -0.69 -3.33
C VAL A 172 -1.46 0.75 -3.06
N ASN A 173 -1.12 1.69 -3.95
CA ASN A 173 -1.48 3.10 -3.78
C ASN A 173 -3.00 3.34 -3.82
N ASN A 174 -3.71 2.65 -4.72
CA ASN A 174 -5.18 2.70 -4.79
C ASN A 174 -5.81 2.13 -3.52
N SER A 175 -5.32 0.97 -3.04
CA SER A 175 -5.82 0.36 -1.80
C SER A 175 -5.62 1.28 -0.59
N ILE A 176 -4.46 1.93 -0.46
CA ILE A 176 -4.22 2.91 0.62
C ILE A 176 -5.23 4.07 0.52
N SER A 177 -5.46 4.58 -0.69
CA SER A 177 -6.35 5.72 -0.94
C SER A 177 -7.82 5.38 -0.66
N ASP A 178 -8.30 4.26 -1.19
CA ASP A 178 -9.69 3.82 -1.10
C ASP A 178 -10.10 3.51 0.34
N ASN A 179 -9.16 2.98 1.13
CA ASN A 179 -9.37 2.66 2.54
C ASN A 179 -8.98 3.80 3.50
N GLN A 180 -8.59 4.97 2.98
CA GLN A 180 -8.17 6.13 3.79
C GLN A 180 -7.03 5.80 4.76
N LEU A 181 -6.15 4.89 4.37
CA LEU A 181 -5.00 4.49 5.18
C LEU A 181 -3.89 5.53 5.04
N THR A 182 -3.09 5.68 6.09
CA THR A 182 -1.87 6.48 6.03
C THR A 182 -0.69 5.52 6.12
N ALA A 183 0.02 5.32 5.01
CA ALA A 183 1.23 4.50 4.97
C ALA A 183 2.21 5.04 3.92
N THR A 184 3.49 4.76 4.13
CA THR A 184 4.51 5.04 3.12
C THR A 184 4.71 3.80 2.24
N VAL A 185 4.69 3.97 0.93
CA VAL A 185 4.91 2.88 -0.02
C VAL A 185 6.36 2.84 -0.45
N TYR A 186 6.93 1.64 -0.48
CA TYR A 186 8.20 1.34 -1.12
C TYR A 186 7.95 0.28 -2.19
N THR A 187 8.32 0.57 -3.43
CA THR A 187 8.24 -0.40 -4.52
C THR A 187 9.66 -0.74 -4.97
N ASP A 188 9.92 -2.00 -5.29
CA ASP A 188 11.19 -2.44 -5.85
C ASP A 188 10.99 -3.65 -6.77
N SER A 189 12.05 -4.00 -7.49
CA SER A 189 12.03 -5.15 -8.38
C SER A 189 13.36 -5.89 -8.36
N THR A 190 13.27 -7.20 -8.60
CA THR A 190 14.42 -8.10 -8.53
C THR A 190 14.23 -9.36 -9.37
N ASN A 191 15.24 -10.22 -9.36
CA ASN A 191 15.29 -11.45 -10.16
C ASN A 191 15.14 -12.71 -9.29
N MET A 192 15.02 -13.86 -9.95
CA MET A 192 14.81 -15.14 -9.27
C MET A 192 16.01 -15.58 -8.42
N SER A 193 17.20 -15.01 -8.61
CA SER A 193 18.38 -15.32 -7.78
C SER A 193 18.21 -14.77 -6.37
N ILE A 194 17.72 -13.53 -6.23
CA ILE A 194 17.48 -12.91 -4.92
C ILE A 194 16.41 -13.66 -4.15
N ARG A 195 15.35 -14.13 -4.81
CA ARG A 195 14.32 -14.96 -4.16
C ARG A 195 14.87 -16.26 -3.59
N LYS A 196 15.75 -16.95 -4.32
CA LYS A 196 16.37 -18.20 -3.83
C LYS A 196 17.22 -17.93 -2.59
N GLU A 197 18.05 -16.88 -2.65
CA GLU A 197 18.87 -16.46 -1.52
C GLU A 197 18.03 -16.05 -0.30
N ALA A 198 16.91 -15.35 -0.52
CA ALA A 198 15.98 -14.94 0.54
C ALA A 198 15.39 -16.17 1.26
N LYS A 199 14.95 -17.19 0.50
CA LYS A 199 14.45 -18.44 1.07
C LYS A 199 15.51 -19.23 1.84
N GLU A 200 16.77 -19.22 1.40
CA GLU A 200 17.88 -19.85 2.12
C GLU A 200 18.22 -19.13 3.43
N LEU A 201 18.08 -17.80 3.46
CA LEU A 201 18.35 -16.96 4.62
C LEU A 201 17.15 -16.80 5.57
N GLY A 202 15.97 -17.32 5.21
CA GLY A 202 14.75 -17.22 6.01
C GLY A 202 14.21 -15.79 6.11
N VAL A 203 14.37 -15.00 5.04
CA VAL A 203 13.86 -13.62 4.93
C VAL A 203 13.00 -13.50 3.69
N SER A 204 12.13 -12.49 3.67
CA SER A 204 11.38 -12.14 2.47
C SER A 204 12.29 -11.62 1.37
N SER A 205 11.87 -11.84 0.12
CA SER A 205 12.61 -11.34 -1.05
C SER A 205 12.72 -9.82 -1.05
N GLY A 206 11.65 -9.13 -0.62
CA GLY A 206 11.65 -7.68 -0.46
C GLY A 206 12.64 -7.22 0.60
N LYS A 207 12.57 -7.74 1.84
CA LYS A 207 13.53 -7.37 2.90
C LYS A 207 14.98 -7.64 2.48
N LEU A 208 15.28 -8.77 1.85
CA LEU A 208 16.64 -9.05 1.39
C LEU A 208 17.11 -8.02 0.36
N LYS A 209 16.23 -7.63 -0.57
CA LYS A 209 16.53 -6.60 -1.58
C LYS A 209 16.82 -5.25 -0.92
N LEU A 210 16.02 -4.82 0.06
CA LEU A 210 16.31 -3.61 0.84
C LEU A 210 17.67 -3.68 1.54
N ILE A 211 17.94 -4.79 2.25
CA ILE A 211 19.19 -4.98 2.99
C ILE A 211 20.40 -4.91 2.04
N LYS A 212 20.34 -5.54 0.87
CA LYS A 212 21.40 -5.46 -0.14
C LYS A 212 21.61 -4.05 -0.69
N SER A 213 20.53 -3.28 -0.84
CA SER A 213 20.62 -1.86 -1.22
C SER A 213 21.34 -1.04 -0.14
N ILE A 214 21.08 -1.32 1.14
CA ILE A 214 21.82 -0.70 2.26
C ILE A 214 23.29 -1.14 2.26
N GLN A 215 23.57 -2.43 2.07
CA GLN A 215 24.94 -2.99 2.01
C GLN A 215 25.81 -2.41 0.89
N THR A 216 25.18 -1.91 -0.17
CA THR A 216 25.87 -1.20 -1.27
C THR A 216 26.48 0.12 -0.80
N LEU A 217 25.91 0.72 0.25
CA LEU A 217 26.37 1.97 0.86
C LEU A 217 27.22 1.71 2.10
N ASP A 218 26.81 0.76 2.94
CA ASP A 218 27.53 0.34 4.14
C ASP A 218 27.70 -1.19 4.18
N PRO A 219 28.86 -1.72 3.75
CA PRO A 219 29.16 -3.16 3.75
C PRO A 219 29.21 -3.80 5.13
N SER A 220 29.20 -3.03 6.23
CA SER A 220 29.23 -3.59 7.59
C SER A 220 27.87 -4.13 8.05
N VAL A 221 26.78 -3.69 7.41
CA VAL A 221 25.42 -4.15 7.71
C VAL A 221 25.27 -5.62 7.29
N THR A 222 24.82 -6.48 8.20
CA THR A 222 24.57 -7.89 7.89
C THR A 222 23.08 -8.20 7.77
N VAL A 223 22.75 -9.29 7.06
CA VAL A 223 21.37 -9.76 6.96
C VAL A 223 20.83 -10.18 8.34
N ASP A 224 21.68 -10.77 9.18
CA ASP A 224 21.28 -11.19 10.53
C ASP A 224 20.90 -10.02 11.44
N ASP A 225 21.48 -8.84 11.23
CA ASP A 225 21.16 -7.64 12.02
C ASP A 225 19.74 -7.13 11.73
N LEU A 226 19.24 -7.32 10.49
CA LEU A 226 18.01 -6.68 10.00
C LEU A 226 16.90 -7.67 9.65
N LYS A 227 17.15 -8.99 9.63
CA LYS A 227 16.17 -9.99 9.20
C LYS A 227 14.85 -9.99 10.01
N ASN A 228 14.97 -9.69 11.30
CA ASN A 228 13.88 -9.64 12.26
C ASN A 228 13.34 -8.22 12.47
N SER A 229 13.94 -7.21 11.83
CA SER A 229 13.48 -5.84 11.89
C SER A 229 12.23 -5.65 11.02
N LYS A 230 11.38 -4.72 11.43
CA LYS A 230 10.23 -4.29 10.62
C LYS A 230 10.71 -3.45 9.44
N VAL A 231 9.92 -3.39 8.36
CA VAL A 231 10.29 -2.62 7.15
C VAL A 231 10.55 -1.15 7.48
N TYR A 232 9.74 -0.53 8.34
CA TYR A 232 9.97 0.86 8.75
C TYR A 232 11.33 1.03 9.46
N GLU A 233 11.77 0.06 10.26
CA GLU A 233 13.06 0.12 10.96
C GLU A 233 14.22 -0.01 9.98
N ILE A 234 14.08 -0.89 8.99
CA ILE A 234 15.03 -1.01 7.88
C ILE A 234 15.13 0.31 7.11
N MET A 235 14.00 1.01 6.88
CA MET A 235 13.98 2.33 6.25
C MET A 235 14.63 3.43 7.12
N LEU A 236 14.44 3.40 8.44
CA LEU A 236 15.16 4.30 9.35
C LEU A 236 16.67 4.06 9.26
N LYS A 237 17.10 2.79 9.25
CA LYS A 237 18.52 2.44 9.09
C LYS A 237 19.05 2.87 7.73
N ALA A 238 18.27 2.72 6.66
CA ALA A 238 18.63 3.20 5.34
C ALA A 238 18.86 4.72 5.32
N ASN A 239 17.99 5.50 5.98
CA ASN A 239 18.15 6.95 6.08
C ASN A 239 19.44 7.34 6.82
N GLU A 240 19.74 6.67 7.94
CA GLU A 240 20.99 6.86 8.70
C GLU A 240 22.22 6.59 7.81
N VAL A 241 22.23 5.44 7.13
CA VAL A 241 23.33 5.03 6.24
C VAL A 241 23.49 6.00 5.07
N ILE A 242 22.40 6.43 4.43
CA ILE A 242 22.45 7.41 3.32
C ILE A 242 23.04 8.74 3.79
N ASN A 243 22.65 9.21 4.98
CA ASN A 243 23.14 10.48 5.52
C ASN A 243 24.63 10.41 5.88
N ALA A 244 25.07 9.33 6.53
CA ALA A 244 26.48 9.08 6.81
C ALA A 244 27.29 8.96 5.51
N PHE A 245 26.83 8.14 4.57
CA PHE A 245 27.48 7.90 3.29
C PHE A 245 27.64 9.19 2.48
N ASN A 246 26.58 10.01 2.38
CA ASN A 246 26.63 11.30 1.68
C ASN A 246 27.58 12.30 2.36
N THR A 247 27.68 12.27 3.69
CA THR A 247 28.59 13.13 4.46
C THR A 247 30.05 12.73 4.20
N GLU A 248 30.36 11.44 4.29
CA GLU A 248 31.71 10.90 4.10
C GLU A 248 32.19 10.98 2.65
N ASN A 249 31.29 10.81 1.68
CA ASN A 249 31.61 10.78 0.25
C ASN A 249 31.25 12.09 -0.48
N SER A 250 31.10 13.18 0.28
CA SER A 250 30.82 14.50 -0.28
C SER A 250 31.93 14.93 -1.26
N GLY A 251 31.58 15.02 -2.55
CA GLY A 251 32.50 15.40 -3.63
C GLY A 251 33.25 14.24 -4.30
N ILE A 252 32.90 12.99 -3.98
CA ILE A 252 33.43 11.79 -4.64
C ILE A 252 32.42 11.29 -5.69
N GLU A 253 32.90 10.82 -6.83
CA GLU A 253 32.05 10.22 -7.85
C GLU A 253 31.54 8.85 -7.38
N LEU A 254 30.22 8.75 -7.22
CA LEU A 254 29.55 7.53 -6.80
C LEU A 254 29.46 6.52 -7.95
N SER A 255 29.61 5.24 -7.62
CA SER A 255 29.32 4.16 -8.58
C SER A 255 27.84 4.14 -8.95
N ASP A 256 27.51 3.55 -10.11
CA ASP A 256 26.12 3.46 -10.57
C ASP A 256 25.25 2.66 -9.59
N ALA A 257 25.80 1.62 -8.96
CA ALA A 257 25.13 0.86 -7.92
C ALA A 257 24.80 1.72 -6.68
N GLN A 258 25.73 2.57 -6.22
CA GLN A 258 25.50 3.47 -5.10
C GLN A 258 24.45 4.55 -5.44
N LYS A 259 24.51 5.13 -6.64
CA LYS A 259 23.51 6.10 -7.12
C LYS A 259 22.11 5.47 -7.18
N ALA A 260 22.01 4.26 -7.71
CA ALA A 260 20.75 3.52 -7.79
C ALA A 260 20.18 3.21 -6.40
N ALA A 261 21.02 2.74 -5.47
CA ALA A 261 20.61 2.46 -4.10
C ALA A 261 20.09 3.71 -3.37
N ILE A 262 20.81 4.84 -3.48
CA ILE A 262 20.39 6.11 -2.90
C ILE A 262 19.06 6.57 -3.52
N ASN A 263 18.95 6.59 -4.85
CA ASN A 263 17.73 7.03 -5.52
C ASN A 263 16.50 6.22 -5.09
N LYS A 264 16.64 4.89 -5.01
CA LYS A 264 15.54 4.00 -4.65
C LYS A 264 15.11 4.16 -3.18
N LEU A 265 16.05 4.37 -2.27
CA LEU A 265 15.77 4.40 -0.82
C LEU A 265 15.48 5.81 -0.27
N GLN A 266 16.14 6.85 -0.77
CA GLN A 266 16.22 8.17 -0.12
C GLN A 266 14.86 8.81 0.14
N THR A 267 13.95 8.77 -0.83
CA THR A 267 12.62 9.38 -0.71
C THR A 267 11.79 8.68 0.37
N THR A 268 11.68 7.35 0.30
CA THR A 268 10.89 6.57 1.25
C THR A 268 11.52 6.58 2.64
N ALA A 269 12.85 6.44 2.72
CA ALA A 269 13.59 6.46 3.98
C ALA A 269 13.47 7.82 4.70
N GLY A 270 13.64 8.92 3.97
CA GLY A 270 13.48 10.27 4.52
C GLY A 270 12.04 10.58 4.95
N LYS A 271 11.04 10.18 4.16
CA LYS A 271 9.62 10.32 4.53
C LYS A 271 9.28 9.52 5.79
N THR A 272 9.74 8.27 5.87
CA THR A 272 9.52 7.39 7.04
C THR A 272 10.12 8.00 8.31
N ASP A 273 11.37 8.47 8.24
CA ASP A 273 12.05 9.14 9.35
C ASP A 273 11.32 10.40 9.83
N SER A 274 10.85 11.24 8.90
CA SER A 274 10.04 12.42 9.22
C SER A 274 8.73 12.06 9.94
N LEU A 275 8.00 11.05 9.45
CA LEU A 275 6.74 10.59 10.05
C LEU A 275 6.96 9.98 11.44
N VAL A 276 7.99 9.16 11.62
CA VAL A 276 8.33 8.57 12.91
C VAL A 276 8.72 9.65 13.93
N ARG A 277 9.52 10.65 13.55
CA ARG A 277 9.84 11.78 14.44
C ARG A 277 8.60 12.57 14.83
N LYS A 278 7.70 12.83 13.88
CA LYS A 278 6.43 13.52 14.14
C LYS A 278 5.54 12.72 15.11
N ALA A 279 5.39 11.41 14.88
CA ALA A 279 4.61 10.54 15.76
C ALA A 279 5.17 10.52 17.19
N LYS A 280 6.50 10.37 17.35
CA LYS A 280 7.18 10.46 18.66
C LYS A 280 6.93 11.79 19.36
N LEU A 281 6.97 12.90 18.63
CA LEU A 281 6.70 14.23 19.17
C LEU A 281 5.24 14.37 19.67
N GLU A 282 4.27 13.89 18.89
CA GLU A 282 2.87 13.94 19.30
C GLU A 282 2.59 13.01 20.50
N GLN A 283 3.20 11.82 20.54
CA GLN A 283 3.13 10.93 21.69
C GLN A 283 3.70 11.59 22.94
N ALA A 284 4.88 12.21 22.85
CA ALA A 284 5.51 12.88 23.99
C ALA A 284 4.69 14.10 24.49
N LYS A 285 3.99 14.82 23.60
CA LYS A 285 3.04 15.87 23.99
C LYS A 285 1.85 15.29 24.75
N ALA A 286 1.29 14.18 24.28
CA ALA A 286 0.16 13.52 24.94
C ALA A 286 0.53 13.01 26.34
N VAL A 287 1.69 12.34 26.46
CA VAL A 287 2.24 11.88 27.76
C VAL A 287 2.45 13.06 28.71
N PHE A 288 2.93 14.20 28.21
CA PHE A 288 3.10 15.40 29.03
C PHE A 288 1.77 15.97 29.56
N GLU A 289 0.72 16.02 28.73
CA GLU A 289 -0.60 16.48 29.19
C GLU A 289 -1.23 15.49 30.18
N GLU A 290 -1.06 14.18 29.97
CA GLU A 290 -1.51 13.15 30.92
C GLU A 290 -0.78 13.27 32.27
N ALA A 291 0.54 13.42 32.24
CA ALA A 291 1.36 13.62 33.44
C ALA A 291 0.96 14.88 34.20
N LYS A 292 0.60 15.96 33.48
CA LYS A 292 0.08 17.19 34.10
C LYS A 292 -1.24 16.94 34.83
N ASN A 293 -2.18 16.25 34.19
CA ASN A 293 -3.48 15.93 34.80
C ASN A 293 -3.32 14.99 36.01
N GLN A 294 -2.45 13.99 35.91
CA GLN A 294 -2.13 13.09 37.02
C GLN A 294 -1.52 13.83 38.21
N ALA A 295 -0.58 14.75 37.94
CA ALA A 295 0.03 15.58 38.96
C ALA A 295 -0.97 16.52 39.65
N GLU A 296 -1.97 17.04 38.93
CA GLU A 296 -3.07 17.82 39.51
C GLU A 296 -3.97 16.95 40.39
N SER A 297 -4.37 15.76 39.92
CA SER A 297 -5.17 14.81 40.69
C SER A 297 -4.48 14.36 41.99
N ILE A 298 -3.16 14.10 41.97
CA ILE A 298 -2.39 13.76 43.18
C ILE A 298 -2.45 14.89 44.20
N LYS A 299 -2.31 16.15 43.76
CA LYS A 299 -2.39 17.32 44.65
C LYS A 299 -3.79 17.50 45.24
N GLU A 300 -4.85 17.27 44.46
CA GLU A 300 -6.24 17.39 44.92
C GLU A 300 -6.63 16.28 45.92
N ASP A 301 -6.26 15.03 45.64
CA ASP A 301 -6.46 13.90 46.55
C ASP A 301 -5.72 14.12 47.87
N ALA A 302 -4.52 14.71 47.79
CA ALA A 302 -3.73 15.04 48.95
C ALA A 302 -4.36 16.17 49.77
N ALA A 303 -4.86 17.22 49.11
CA ALA A 303 -5.59 18.31 49.76
C ALA A 303 -6.82 17.80 50.51
N THR A 304 -7.61 16.93 49.87
CA THR A 304 -8.82 16.35 50.48
C THR A 304 -8.49 15.54 51.74
N LYS A 305 -7.48 14.66 51.67
CA LYS A 305 -7.03 13.87 52.83
C LYS A 305 -6.45 14.74 53.94
N ALA A 306 -5.70 15.78 53.58
CA ALA A 306 -5.14 16.74 54.54
C ALA A 306 -6.25 17.51 55.26
N ASP A 307 -7.32 17.90 54.56
CA ASP A 307 -8.46 18.59 55.16
C ASP A 307 -9.28 17.67 56.07
N GLU A 308 -9.41 16.38 55.76
CA GLU A 308 -9.98 15.37 56.65
C GLU A 308 -9.16 15.24 57.95
N LEU A 309 -7.82 15.16 57.85
CA LEU A 309 -6.92 15.09 59.01
C LEU A 309 -7.00 16.37 59.86
N ARG A 310 -7.06 17.55 59.23
CA ARG A 310 -7.24 18.84 59.92
C ARG A 310 -8.57 18.91 60.64
N LYS A 311 -9.65 18.39 60.04
CA LYS A 311 -10.96 18.30 60.68
C LYS A 311 -10.94 17.37 61.88
N GLN A 312 -10.31 16.19 61.77
CA GLN A 312 -10.14 15.27 62.90
C GLN A 312 -9.35 15.92 64.05
N ALA A 313 -8.30 16.68 63.75
CA ALA A 313 -7.54 17.43 64.75
C ALA A 313 -8.41 18.48 65.47
N GLN A 314 -9.24 19.22 64.73
CA GLN A 314 -10.19 20.18 65.32
C GLN A 314 -11.25 19.51 66.21
N ASP A 315 -11.81 18.39 65.76
CA ASP A 315 -12.82 17.63 66.51
C ASP A 315 -12.26 17.08 67.85
N ILE A 316 -10.97 16.70 67.89
CA ILE A 316 -10.28 16.32 69.12
C ILE A 316 -10.18 17.51 70.09
N LEU A 317 -9.78 18.68 69.59
CA LEU A 317 -9.59 19.88 70.42
C LEU A 317 -10.91 20.42 70.99
N ASN A 318 -12.00 20.33 70.23
CA ASN A 318 -13.32 20.82 70.63
C ASN A 318 -13.98 19.99 71.76
N ASN A 319 -13.49 18.79 72.06
CA ASN A 319 -14.06 17.89 73.09
C ASN A 319 -13.35 17.97 74.46
N THR A 320 -12.58 19.04 74.71
CA THR A 320 -11.68 19.13 75.88
C THR A 320 -12.30 19.68 77.17
N ASP A 321 -13.53 20.21 77.13
CA ASP A 321 -14.16 20.97 78.23
C ASP A 321 -14.39 20.20 79.55
N LYS A 322 -14.30 18.87 79.54
CA LYS A 322 -14.52 18.01 80.73
C LYS A 322 -13.32 17.10 81.06
N MET A 323 -12.18 17.31 80.41
CA MET A 323 -10.98 16.47 80.54
C MET A 323 -10.05 16.99 81.64
N THR A 324 -9.26 16.09 82.22
CA THR A 324 -8.16 16.43 83.14
C THR A 324 -7.00 17.10 82.38
N GLU A 325 -6.09 17.78 83.09
CA GLU A 325 -4.94 18.44 82.45
C GLU A 325 -4.05 17.47 81.65
N GLU A 326 -3.86 16.23 82.13
CA GLU A 326 -3.09 15.19 81.43
C GLU A 326 -3.80 14.73 80.15
N GLU A 327 -5.13 14.57 80.19
CA GLU A 327 -5.94 14.21 79.03
C GLU A 327 -5.97 15.32 77.97
N ILE A 328 -6.01 16.59 78.41
CA ILE A 328 -5.92 17.76 77.51
C ILE A 328 -4.54 17.80 76.83
N ALA A 329 -3.46 17.52 77.56
CA ALA A 329 -2.11 17.48 76.98
C ALA A 329 -1.98 16.36 75.94
N ALA A 330 -2.55 15.17 76.22
CA ALA A 330 -2.57 14.06 75.27
C ALA A 330 -3.40 14.37 74.02
N ALA A 331 -4.59 14.99 74.18
CA ALA A 331 -5.44 15.40 73.07
C ALA A 331 -4.76 16.43 72.16
N LYS A 332 -4.05 17.41 72.73
CA LYS A 332 -3.23 18.37 71.97
C LYS A 332 -2.12 17.68 71.19
N ALA A 333 -1.37 16.79 71.83
CA ALA A 333 -0.30 16.04 71.16
C ALA A 333 -0.83 15.19 69.99
N GLN A 334 -2.03 14.60 70.13
CA GLN A 334 -2.68 13.85 69.05
C GLN A 334 -3.14 14.76 67.90
N ALA A 335 -3.73 15.92 68.21
CA ALA A 335 -4.12 16.91 67.20
C ALA A 335 -2.90 17.44 66.43
N ASP A 336 -1.81 17.77 67.13
CA ASP A 336 -0.56 18.22 66.51
C ASP A 336 0.06 17.14 65.60
N ALA A 337 -0.03 15.87 65.98
CA ALA A 337 0.43 14.76 65.14
C ALA A 337 -0.38 14.63 63.84
N LEU A 338 -1.72 14.82 63.90
CA LEU A 338 -2.58 14.80 62.70
C LEU A 338 -2.32 15.99 61.78
N LEU A 339 -2.08 17.18 62.34
CA LEU A 339 -1.69 18.36 61.55
C LEU A 339 -0.34 18.15 60.86
N LYS A 340 0.63 17.56 61.56
CA LYS A 340 1.92 17.20 60.97
C LYS A 340 1.76 16.18 59.83
N GLN A 341 0.91 15.17 60.01
CA GLN A 341 0.60 14.20 58.95
C GLN A 341 -0.04 14.87 57.73
N ALA A 342 -0.95 15.83 57.93
CA ALA A 342 -1.57 16.58 56.84
C ALA A 342 -0.52 17.36 56.04
N ASP A 343 0.42 18.04 56.71
CA ASP A 343 1.46 18.81 56.05
C ASP A 343 2.48 17.91 55.32
N GLU A 344 2.90 16.80 55.93
CA GLU A 344 3.76 15.79 55.30
C GLU A 344 3.11 15.20 54.04
N LEU A 345 1.80 14.95 54.09
CA LEU A 345 1.05 14.40 52.98
C LEU A 345 1.00 15.37 51.79
N ILE A 346 0.75 16.67 52.04
CA ILE A 346 0.82 17.72 51.00
C ILE A 346 2.23 17.82 50.42
N GLN A 347 3.27 17.88 51.25
CA GLN A 347 4.65 17.97 50.79
C GLN A 347 5.04 16.77 49.92
N SER A 348 4.66 15.56 50.34
CA SER A 348 4.94 14.34 49.58
C SER A 348 4.24 14.34 48.22
N ALA A 349 3.00 14.83 48.16
CA ALA A 349 2.23 14.94 46.94
C ALA A 349 2.79 16.01 45.99
N GLU A 350 3.27 17.14 46.53
CA GLU A 350 3.96 18.15 45.73
C GLU A 350 5.23 17.60 45.08
N VAL A 351 6.06 16.88 45.85
CA VAL A 351 7.29 16.26 45.33
C VAL A 351 6.97 15.25 44.22
N GLN A 352 6.01 14.35 44.45
CA GLN A 352 5.60 13.36 43.44
C GLN A 352 5.04 14.02 42.18
N ALA A 353 4.22 15.06 42.34
CA ALA A 353 3.63 15.78 41.22
C ALA A 353 4.69 16.54 40.38
N GLU A 354 5.71 17.13 41.02
CA GLU A 354 6.80 17.78 40.29
C GLU A 354 7.73 16.76 39.60
N GLU A 355 7.98 15.60 40.22
CA GLU A 355 8.76 14.51 39.61
C GLU A 355 8.09 13.99 38.34
N ILE A 356 6.80 13.66 38.40
CA ILE A 356 6.00 13.21 37.24
C ILE A 356 6.03 14.24 36.09
N LYS A 357 5.85 15.54 36.42
CA LYS A 357 5.89 16.60 35.42
C LYS A 357 7.26 16.75 34.79
N LYS A 358 8.33 16.62 35.59
CA LYS A 358 9.70 16.76 35.12
C LYS A 358 10.08 15.63 34.16
N ASP A 359 9.78 14.38 34.52
CA ASP A 359 10.09 13.23 33.68
C ASP A 359 9.39 13.33 32.32
N ALA A 360 8.11 13.73 32.32
CA ALA A 360 7.36 13.92 31.08
C ALA A 360 7.85 15.14 30.27
N LEU A 361 8.34 16.19 30.93
CA LEU A 361 8.94 17.35 30.25
C LEU A 361 10.26 16.98 29.58
N ASP A 362 11.09 16.18 30.25
CA ASP A 362 12.37 15.71 29.71
C ASP A 362 12.15 14.84 28.46
N GLN A 363 11.17 13.92 28.49
CA GLN A 363 10.77 13.14 27.31
C GLN A 363 10.26 14.02 26.16
N LYS A 364 9.42 15.02 26.47
CA LYS A 364 8.93 15.98 25.47
C LYS A 364 10.06 16.80 24.86
N LYS A 365 11.05 17.20 25.66
CA LYS A 365 12.22 17.94 25.17
C LYS A 365 13.09 17.07 24.27
N GLU A 366 13.37 15.83 24.66
CA GLU A 366 14.11 14.89 23.83
C GLU A 366 13.42 14.65 22.48
N ALA A 367 12.09 14.50 22.47
CA ALA A 367 11.33 14.35 21.23
C ALA A 367 11.37 15.61 20.34
N ILE A 368 11.38 16.82 20.93
CA ILE A 368 11.54 18.08 20.20
C ILE A 368 12.94 18.18 19.60
N ASP A 369 13.97 17.84 20.38
CA ASP A 369 15.36 17.91 19.94
C ASP A 369 15.58 16.90 18.79
N ALA A 370 15.04 15.68 18.90
CA ALA A 370 15.06 14.70 17.82
C ALA A 370 14.31 15.17 16.56
N ALA A 371 13.15 15.82 16.72
CA ALA A 371 12.37 16.38 15.61
C ALA A 371 13.07 17.56 14.89
N ASN A 372 13.91 18.30 15.61
CA ASN A 372 14.62 19.48 15.11
C ASN A 372 16.03 19.17 14.61
N ASP A 373 16.55 17.95 14.76
CA ASP A 373 17.86 17.55 14.26
C ASP A 373 17.84 17.49 12.72
N LYS A 374 18.04 18.68 12.15
CA LYS A 374 18.02 18.97 10.72
C LYS A 374 19.36 18.58 10.09
N ASN A 375 19.46 17.36 9.59
CA ASN A 375 20.19 17.12 8.34
C ASN A 375 19.25 17.41 7.15
N ASP A 376 18.80 18.66 7.08
CA ASP A 376 17.82 19.19 6.15
C ASP A 376 18.52 19.62 4.85
N LYS A 377 18.60 18.69 3.89
CA LYS A 377 18.89 18.98 2.47
C LYS A 377 17.93 18.32 1.48
N ASN A 378 16.97 17.51 1.95
CA ASN A 378 16.13 16.69 1.06
C ASN A 378 14.65 17.12 1.01
N ASP A 379 14.17 17.93 1.95
CA ASP A 379 12.75 18.34 2.00
C ASP A 379 12.36 19.35 0.90
N ASP A 380 13.32 20.12 0.37
CA ASP A 380 13.05 21.10 -0.69
C ASP A 380 12.77 20.45 -2.07
N LYS A 381 13.11 19.17 -2.25
CA LYS A 381 12.88 18.46 -3.53
C LYS A 381 11.50 17.78 -3.58
N VAL A 382 11.05 17.21 -2.45
CA VAL A 382 9.75 16.50 -2.37
C VAL A 382 8.57 17.46 -2.53
N LYS A 383 8.66 18.68 -1.99
CA LYS A 383 7.61 19.70 -2.17
C LYS A 383 7.47 20.21 -3.61
N ASN A 384 8.49 20.03 -4.46
CA ASN A 384 8.45 20.46 -5.85
C ASN A 384 7.89 19.38 -6.80
N GLU A 385 7.96 18.10 -6.44
CA GLU A 385 7.44 17.00 -7.27
C GLU A 385 5.93 16.75 -7.04
N GLU A 386 5.40 17.00 -5.84
CA GLU A 386 3.94 16.98 -5.62
C GLU A 386 3.22 18.15 -6.30
N LYS A 387 3.91 19.29 -6.48
CA LYS A 387 3.34 20.46 -7.15
C LYS A 387 3.29 20.30 -8.67
N SER A 388 4.24 19.58 -9.28
CA SER A 388 4.25 19.33 -10.72
C SER A 388 3.29 18.22 -11.15
N LYS A 389 3.02 17.22 -10.30
CA LYS A 389 2.00 16.17 -10.59
C LYS A 389 0.56 16.65 -10.38
N ALA A 390 0.32 17.64 -9.52
CA ALA A 390 -1.01 18.21 -9.31
C ALA A 390 -1.47 19.18 -10.42
N GLU A 391 -0.56 19.65 -11.29
CA GLU A 391 -0.86 20.63 -12.34
C GLU A 391 -1.17 20.00 -13.72
N GLU A 392 -0.89 18.70 -13.92
CA GLU A 392 -1.21 17.94 -15.15
C GLU A 392 -2.59 17.23 -15.12
N ALA A 393 -3.32 17.27 -14.01
CA ALA A 393 -4.66 16.69 -13.89
C ALA A 393 -5.76 17.77 -13.93
N LYS A 394 -5.93 18.43 -15.09
CA LYS A 394 -7.19 19.12 -15.42
C LYS A 394 -7.75 18.60 -16.74
N PRO A 395 -9.03 18.19 -16.82
CA PRO A 395 -9.60 17.71 -18.06
C PRO A 395 -9.83 18.87 -19.04
N GLU A 396 -9.27 18.76 -20.24
CA GLU A 396 -9.67 19.59 -21.39
C GLU A 396 -11.11 19.23 -21.80
N GLU A 397 -12.05 20.13 -21.52
CA GLU A 397 -13.43 20.05 -21.98
C GLU A 397 -13.48 20.43 -23.47
N LYS A 398 -13.64 19.43 -24.34
CA LYS A 398 -13.89 19.62 -25.78
C LYS A 398 -15.33 20.10 -26.00
N SER A 399 -15.52 21.40 -26.23
CA SER A 399 -16.71 21.92 -26.91
C SER A 399 -16.39 22.21 -28.37
N ASN A 400 -17.04 21.46 -29.24
CA ASN A 400 -17.02 21.54 -30.69
C ASN A 400 -17.98 22.65 -31.14
N ASP A 401 -17.50 23.69 -31.82
CA ASP A 401 -18.33 24.49 -32.73
C ASP A 401 -17.46 25.13 -33.83
N GLN A 402 -17.58 24.57 -35.03
CA GLN A 402 -17.18 25.21 -36.27
C GLN A 402 -18.33 26.10 -36.76
N ALA A 403 -18.09 27.39 -36.99
CA ALA A 403 -18.37 28.06 -38.26
C ALA A 403 -18.16 29.59 -38.21
N ASN A 404 -17.10 30.00 -38.92
CA ASN A 404 -17.18 30.93 -40.04
C ASN A 404 -17.13 32.46 -39.82
N GLN A 405 -16.35 33.08 -40.73
CA GLN A 405 -16.21 34.49 -41.10
C GLN A 405 -15.36 35.34 -40.15
N GLY A 406 -14.30 36.03 -40.56
CA GLY A 406 -13.89 36.45 -41.89
C GLY A 406 -13.71 37.96 -41.92
N LYS A 407 -12.44 38.38 -42.03
CA LYS A 407 -11.93 39.65 -42.55
C LYS A 407 -11.77 40.89 -41.63
N ALA A 408 -10.56 41.43 -41.79
CA ALA A 408 -10.21 42.85 -41.92
C ALA A 408 -9.88 43.66 -40.65
N ASN A 409 -8.56 43.77 -40.42
CA ASN A 409 -7.80 44.96 -39.99
C ASN A 409 -8.11 46.19 -40.89
N PRO A 410 -7.58 47.43 -40.68
CA PRO A 410 -6.87 48.06 -39.55
C PRO A 410 -7.39 49.48 -39.20
N ASN A 411 -6.59 50.20 -38.40
CA ASN A 411 -6.49 51.65 -38.17
C ASN A 411 -7.36 52.20 -37.02
N SER A 412 -6.88 53.10 -36.17
CA SER A 412 -5.65 53.91 -36.16
C SER A 412 -5.55 54.61 -34.80
N SER A 413 -4.32 54.97 -34.41
CA SER A 413 -3.88 56.23 -33.76
C SER A 413 -4.92 57.04 -32.95
N SER A 414 -4.63 57.58 -31.78
CA SER A 414 -3.54 58.52 -31.52
C SER A 414 -3.67 59.08 -30.09
N ASP A 415 -2.50 59.41 -29.50
CA ASP A 415 -2.21 60.63 -28.72
C ASP A 415 -3.00 60.89 -27.41
N LYS A 416 -2.29 60.90 -26.26
CA LYS A 416 -1.75 62.10 -25.55
C LYS A 416 -2.86 62.87 -24.82
N ASP A 417 -2.68 63.52 -23.69
CA ASP A 417 -1.59 63.75 -22.74
C ASP A 417 -2.29 64.46 -21.56
N THR A 418 -1.69 64.36 -20.37
CA THR A 418 -1.66 65.38 -19.30
C THR A 418 -2.89 65.76 -18.43
N LYS A 419 -2.60 65.67 -17.13
CA LYS A 419 -2.81 66.65 -16.02
C LYS A 419 -4.16 66.67 -15.26
N GLN A 420 -4.11 66.08 -14.05
CA GLN A 420 -4.29 66.65 -12.68
C GLN A 420 -4.89 68.08 -12.52
N PRO A 421 -5.32 68.55 -11.31
CA PRO A 421 -5.66 67.86 -10.04
C PRO A 421 -6.90 68.49 -9.27
N THR A 422 -7.07 68.12 -7.99
CA THR A 422 -7.82 68.80 -6.88
C THR A 422 -9.33 68.47 -6.79
N THR A 423 -10.00 68.32 -5.63
CA THR A 423 -9.83 68.75 -4.22
C THR A 423 -10.54 67.79 -3.24
N ASP A 424 -10.13 67.88 -1.96
CA ASP A 424 -10.71 67.37 -0.71
C ASP A 424 -12.25 67.31 -0.57
N ILE A 425 -12.75 66.44 0.34
CA ILE A 425 -13.42 66.83 1.61
C ILE A 425 -14.08 65.61 2.34
N THR A 426 -13.64 65.41 3.60
CA THR A 426 -14.28 64.84 4.81
C THR A 426 -14.81 63.39 4.90
N ALA A 427 -14.31 62.71 5.93
CA ALA A 427 -14.89 61.56 6.66
C ALA A 427 -15.94 62.03 7.71
N PRO A 428 -16.34 61.21 8.71
CA PRO A 428 -16.83 59.82 8.73
C PRO A 428 -18.24 59.75 9.41
N ASP A 429 -18.89 58.58 9.46
CA ASP A 429 -19.55 58.19 10.71
C ASP A 429 -19.86 56.69 10.82
N SER A 430 -19.74 56.23 12.06
CA SER A 430 -19.91 54.88 12.61
C SER A 430 -21.36 54.55 12.96
N ASN A 431 -21.71 53.24 13.03
CA ASN A 431 -22.66 52.77 14.05
C ASN A 431 -22.57 51.25 14.33
N GLU A 432 -22.18 50.94 15.56
CA GLU A 432 -22.84 50.06 16.56
C GLU A 432 -24.21 49.44 16.19
N ASN A 433 -24.75 48.36 16.79
CA ASN A 433 -24.41 47.37 17.83
C ASN A 433 -25.72 46.52 18.01
N GLN A 434 -25.62 45.38 18.71
CA GLN A 434 -26.68 44.68 19.49
C GLN A 434 -27.54 43.54 18.88
N ASN A 435 -27.36 42.38 19.53
CA ASN A 435 -28.24 41.22 19.79
C ASN A 435 -29.52 41.65 20.59
N PRO A 436 -30.48 40.82 21.12
CA PRO A 436 -30.60 39.34 21.23
C PRO A 436 -32.05 38.74 21.15
N ALA A 437 -32.20 37.44 21.52
CA ALA A 437 -33.35 36.70 22.15
C ALA A 437 -33.74 35.41 21.38
N LYS A 438 -33.55 34.20 21.94
CA LYS A 438 -34.36 33.41 22.92
C LYS A 438 -35.75 32.97 22.40
N GLU A 439 -35.96 31.65 22.30
CA GLU A 439 -37.23 31.01 22.69
C GLU A 439 -37.07 29.50 23.00
N ASP A 440 -37.73 29.09 24.10
CA ASP A 440 -37.82 27.76 24.68
C ASP A 440 -38.82 26.84 23.96
N LYS A 441 -38.67 25.50 24.09
CA LYS A 441 -39.77 24.60 24.52
C LYS A 441 -39.33 23.15 24.84
N ASN A 442 -39.70 22.76 26.07
CA ASN A 442 -39.73 21.43 26.68
C ASN A 442 -40.60 20.39 25.93
N ASN A 443 -40.23 19.10 26.00
CA ASN A 443 -41.06 18.03 26.59
C ASN A 443 -40.39 16.62 26.57
N ASN A 444 -39.86 16.22 27.73
CA ASN A 444 -40.19 15.02 28.53
C ASN A 444 -40.65 13.71 27.81
N LYS A 445 -39.88 12.61 27.94
CA LYS A 445 -40.33 11.34 28.57
C LYS A 445 -39.22 10.29 28.73
N THR A 446 -39.13 9.78 29.96
CA THR A 446 -38.42 8.59 30.44
C THR A 446 -38.99 7.28 29.90
N ASP A 447 -38.13 6.28 29.64
CA ASP A 447 -38.34 4.92 30.18
C ASP A 447 -37.05 4.08 30.14
N SER A 448 -36.79 3.49 31.29
CA SER A 448 -35.70 2.58 31.67
C SER A 448 -36.07 1.13 31.39
N ALA A 449 -35.19 0.33 30.77
CA ALA A 449 -35.23 -1.14 30.88
C ALA A 449 -33.95 -1.83 30.33
N GLU A 450 -33.04 -2.18 31.23
CA GLU A 450 -32.28 -3.45 31.26
C GLU A 450 -32.39 -3.98 32.70
N PRO A 451 -32.28 -5.29 33.01
CA PRO A 451 -31.45 -6.30 32.33
C PRO A 451 -32.11 -7.69 32.16
N ASN A 452 -31.48 -8.59 31.41
CA ASN A 452 -31.75 -10.03 31.55
C ASN A 452 -30.48 -10.86 31.36
N VAL A 453 -29.86 -11.18 32.49
CA VAL A 453 -28.81 -12.20 32.63
C VAL A 453 -29.49 -13.56 32.73
N LYS A 454 -29.18 -14.48 31.80
CA LYS A 454 -29.53 -15.90 31.95
C LYS A 454 -28.29 -16.67 32.42
N GLU A 455 -28.34 -17.06 33.69
CA GLU A 455 -27.59 -18.21 34.21
C GLU A 455 -27.95 -19.46 33.40
N ASN A 456 -26.93 -20.22 33.00
CA ASN A 456 -27.12 -21.63 32.69
C ASN A 456 -26.11 -22.46 33.49
N ASN A 457 -26.68 -23.37 34.27
CA ASN A 457 -26.02 -24.18 35.27
C ASN A 457 -25.74 -25.58 34.71
N GLY A 458 -24.56 -26.12 35.01
CA GLY A 458 -24.33 -27.57 35.12
C GLY A 458 -23.61 -28.23 33.94
N LYS A 459 -22.36 -28.66 34.16
CA LYS A 459 -22.04 -29.93 34.83
C LYS A 459 -20.53 -30.14 34.83
N SER A 460 -19.97 -30.23 36.03
CA SER A 460 -18.66 -30.82 36.29
C SER A 460 -18.72 -32.33 36.11
N GLU A 461 -17.97 -32.90 35.17
CA GLU A 461 -17.62 -34.31 35.17
C GLU A 461 -16.18 -34.49 35.65
N ASN A 462 -16.09 -35.31 36.69
CA ASN A 462 -14.91 -35.66 37.45
C ASN A 462 -14.43 -37.01 36.90
N GLN A 463 -13.29 -37.06 36.21
CA GLN A 463 -12.60 -38.32 35.94
C GLN A 463 -11.23 -38.32 36.61
N LYS A 464 -11.19 -39.03 37.75
CA LYS A 464 -10.03 -39.77 38.20
C LYS A 464 -9.48 -40.63 37.06
N ASN A 465 -8.18 -40.58 36.83
CA ASN A 465 -7.47 -41.83 36.60
C ASN A 465 -6.11 -41.85 37.30
N SER A 466 -5.86 -43.01 37.91
CA SER A 466 -4.73 -43.31 38.78
C SER A 466 -3.73 -44.18 38.02
N LYS A 467 -2.43 -43.93 38.23
CA LYS A 467 -1.30 -44.88 38.27
C LYS A 467 -1.24 -45.99 37.19
N LYS A 468 -0.14 -46.02 36.43
CA LYS A 468 0.96 -47.00 36.62
C LYS A 468 2.05 -46.87 35.56
N ASN A 469 3.28 -47.07 36.06
CA ASN A 469 4.58 -47.32 35.42
C ASN A 469 5.33 -46.12 34.86
#